data_AF-A0A2R7QTG0-F1
#
_entry.id   AF-A0A2R7QTG0-F1
#
_cell.length_a   1.000
_cell.length_b   1.000
_cell.length_c   1.000
_cell.angle_alpha   90.00
_cell.angle_beta   90.00
_cell.angle_gamma   90.00
#
_symmetry.space_group_name_H-M   'P 1'
#
loop_
_entity.id
_entity.type
_entity.pdbx_description
1 polymer ?
#
loop_
_entity_poly.entity_id
_entity_poly.type
_entity_poly.pdbx_seq_one_letter_code
_entity_poly.pdbx_strand_id
1 'polypeptide(L)' 'LGRTPRGRIAMAPAWTHLGYAVPAGVFAQEPLDLFEADPESSGPAAAWAPNSE' A
#
# COMPACT_ATOMS: atom_id res chain seq x y z
N LEU A 1 6.89 1.65 -2.63
CA LEU A 1 6.08 2.90 -2.74
C LEU A 1 7.00 4.08 -2.49
N GLY A 2 7.19 4.94 -3.48
CA GLY A 2 8.17 6.00 -3.37
C GLY A 2 7.78 7.16 -2.48
N ARG A 3 8.72 7.62 -1.65
CA ARG A 3 8.58 8.86 -0.87
C ARG A 3 9.44 9.96 -1.48
N THR A 4 8.82 11.10 -1.76
CA THR A 4 9.53 12.33 -2.16
C THR A 4 10.45 12.82 -1.02
N PRO A 5 11.44 13.69 -1.29
CA PRO A 5 12.32 14.25 -0.25
C PRO A 5 11.58 14.96 0.90
N ARG A 6 10.34 15.42 0.66
CA ARG A 6 9.46 16.03 1.69
C ARG A 6 8.67 15.00 2.49
N GLY A 7 8.96 13.71 2.36
CA GLY A 7 8.32 12.62 3.11
C GLY A 7 6.94 12.20 2.60
N ARG A 8 6.39 12.87 1.56
CA ARG A 8 5.09 12.50 1.00
C ARG A 8 5.20 11.27 0.10
N ILE A 9 4.25 10.36 0.27
CA ILE A 9 4.01 9.24 -0.63
C ILE A 9 3.63 9.79 -2.01
N ALA A 10 4.31 9.33 -3.05
CA ALA A 10 4.04 9.74 -4.42
C ALA A 10 4.26 8.59 -5.40
N MET A 11 3.35 8.48 -6.36
CA MET A 11 3.46 7.59 -7.51
C MET A 11 4.53 8.09 -8.49
N ALA A 12 5.06 7.22 -9.34
CA ALA A 12 6.08 7.57 -10.33
C ALA A 12 5.80 8.85 -11.14
N PRO A 13 4.61 9.06 -11.74
CA PRO A 13 4.32 10.29 -12.49
C PRO A 13 4.33 11.56 -11.63
N ALA A 14 4.00 11.45 -10.34
CA ALA A 14 3.99 12.61 -9.44
C ALA A 14 5.40 13.16 -9.16
N TRP A 15 6.44 12.33 -9.25
CA TRP A 15 7.82 12.79 -9.13
C TRP A 15 8.24 13.65 -10.31
N THR A 16 7.85 13.27 -11.53
CA THR A 16 8.07 14.04 -12.75
C THR A 16 7.42 15.42 -12.67
N HIS A 17 6.17 15.50 -12.20
CA HIS A 17 5.46 16.78 -12.04
C HIS A 17 6.09 17.69 -10.97
N LEU A 18 6.79 17.13 -9.98
CA LEU A 18 7.51 17.89 -8.96
C LEU A 18 8.94 18.28 -9.38
N GLY A 19 9.40 17.84 -10.56
CA GLY A 19 10.77 18.09 -11.03
C GLY A 19 11.83 17.28 -10.28
N TYR A 20 11.45 16.18 -9.62
CA TYR A 20 12.39 15.30 -8.92
C TYR A 20 12.72 14.06 -9.75
N ALA A 21 13.99 13.65 -9.71
CA ALA A 21 14.41 12.35 -10.21
C ALA A 21 13.93 11.24 -9.27
N VAL A 22 13.42 10.15 -9.84
CA VAL A 22 13.02 8.95 -9.10
C VAL A 22 14.28 8.12 -8.79
N PRO A 23 14.62 7.86 -7.51
CA PRO A 23 15.72 6.97 -7.16
C PRO A 23 15.46 5.52 -7.60
N ALA A 24 16.54 4.81 -7.95
CA ALA A 24 16.45 3.39 -8.31
C ALA A 24 15.88 2.56 -7.14
N GLY A 25 15.02 1.58 -7.44
CA GLY A 25 14.43 0.68 -6.45
C GLY A 25 13.22 1.24 -5.67
N VAL A 26 12.87 2.52 -5.84
CA VAL A 26 11.74 3.18 -5.13
C VAL A 26 10.37 2.56 -5.43
N PHE A 27 10.22 2.04 -6.64
CA PHE A 27 9.05 1.31 -7.10
C PHE A 27 9.34 -0.17 -7.30
N ALA A 28 10.48 -0.69 -6.83
CA ALA A 28 10.67 -2.13 -6.75
C ALA A 28 9.62 -2.64 -5.76
N GLN A 29 8.57 -3.23 -6.31
CA GLN A 29 7.57 -3.92 -5.55
C GLN A 29 8.23 -5.20 -5.05
N GLU A 30 8.71 -5.20 -3.81
CA GLU A 30 8.48 -6.43 -3.05
C GLU A 30 6.95 -6.55 -2.92
N PRO A 31 6.33 -7.64 -3.39
CA PRO A 31 4.96 -7.92 -3.06
C PRO A 31 4.92 -8.05 -1.54
N LEU A 32 4.38 -7.02 -0.88
CA LEU A 32 4.16 -7.05 0.55
C LEU A 32 2.98 -7.98 0.75
N ASP A 33 3.25 -9.22 1.15
CA ASP A 33 2.23 -10.24 1.42
C ASP A 33 1.52 -9.88 2.73
N LEU A 34 0.71 -8.82 2.66
CA LEU A 34 0.00 -8.23 3.80
C LEU A 34 -1.13 -9.11 4.31
N PHE A 35 -1.51 -10.10 3.51
CA PHE A 35 -2.56 -11.05 3.79
C PHE A 35 -2.04 -12.42 3.39
N GLU A 36 -1.19 -13.01 4.22
CA GLU A 36 -0.96 -14.44 4.15
C GLU A 36 -2.34 -15.10 4.31
N ALA A 37 -2.82 -15.73 3.25
CA ALA A 37 -4.08 -16.45 3.28
C ALA A 37 -3.89 -17.68 4.17
N ASP A 38 -4.05 -17.50 5.48
CA ASP A 38 -4.14 -18.61 6.41
C ASP A 38 -5.29 -19.50 5.92
N PRO A 39 -5.02 -20.75 5.49
CA PRO A 39 -6.04 -21.63 4.97
C PRO A 39 -7.10 -21.99 6.03
N GLU A 40 -6.86 -21.69 7.31
CA GLU A 40 -7.86 -21.84 8.39
C GLU A 40 -8.73 -20.58 8.60
N SER A 41 -8.39 -19.44 8.00
CA SER A 41 -9.17 -18.19 8.09
C SER A 41 -10.20 -18.02 6.96
N SER A 42 -10.62 -19.11 6.31
CA SER A 42 -11.78 -19.12 5.41
C SER A 42 -13.09 -19.34 6.19
N GLY A 43 -13.28 -18.56 7.25
CA GLY A 43 -14.60 -18.38 7.85
C GLY A 43 -15.36 -17.29 7.09
N PRO A 44 -16.69 -17.37 6.94
CA PRO A 44 -17.44 -16.27 6.32
C PRO A 44 -17.10 -15.00 7.07
N ALA A 45 -16.61 -13.98 6.36
CA ALA A 45 -16.32 -12.67 6.90
C ALA A 45 -17.49 -12.27 7.79
N ALA A 46 -17.27 -12.29 9.11
CA ALA A 46 -18.33 -12.06 10.07
C ALA A 46 -19.01 -10.75 9.66
N ALA A 47 -20.31 -10.84 9.34
CA ALA A 47 -21.08 -9.70 8.87
C ALA A 47 -20.89 -8.59 9.90
N TRP A 48 -20.20 -7.53 9.49
CA TRP A 48 -19.88 -6.41 10.36
C TRP A 48 -21.20 -5.80 10.82
N ALA A 49 -21.56 -6.05 12.07
CA ALA A 49 -22.72 -5.48 12.74
C ALA A 49 -22.22 -4.34 13.64
N PRO A 50 -22.23 -3.08 13.18
CA PRO A 50 -21.99 -1.97 14.09
C PRO A 50 -23.13 -1.99 15.13
N ASN A 51 -22.73 -2.15 16.40
CA ASN A 51 -23.59 -2.26 17.59
C ASN A 51 -24.99 -1.67 17.39
N SER A 52 -26.00 -2.54 17.44
CA SER A 52 -27.38 -2.10 17.61
C SER A 52 -27.56 -1.63 19.05
N GLU A 53 -28.13 -0.42 19.19
CA GLU A 53 -28.43 0.30 20.44
C GLU A 53 -29.12 -0.55 21.52
#